data_AF-K1TEM1-F1
#
_entry.id   AF-K1TEM1-F1
#
_cell.length_a   1.000
_cell.length_b   1.000
_cell.length_c   1.000
_cell.angle_alpha   90.00
_cell.angle_beta   90.00
_cell.angle_gamma   90.00
#
_symmetry.space_group_name_H-M   'P 1'
#
loop_
_entity.id
_entity.type
_entity.pdbx_description
1 polymer ?
#
loop_
_entity_poly.entity_id
_entity_poly.type
_entity_poly.pdbx_seq_one_letter_code
_entity_poly.pdbx_strand_id
1 'polypeptide(L)'
;MECAMQTSVTENDLDLSELDALLNEANSQAANIEAQIGALENENAVLLKKISTASIEDAANYRQQYNANKTRIDRLKGELAEWKKKQSDYAQAKSDAADDNSVATDDYYRIPAIMQDCKAAYGLTWQDGGAWNGYSYVRKATMPNINGIITFRATVSIARKPKYFLGIKIHRTIIQIKWELTSEYTDTHVADVLTLDSGTFG
;
A
#
# COMPACT_ATOMS: atom_id res chain seq x y z
N MET A 1 -18.84 -20.79 -21.85
CA MET A 1 -18.99 -20.84 -20.39
C MET A 1 -18.03 -19.80 -19.84
N GLU A 2 -18.56 -18.72 -19.29
CA GLU A 2 -17.80 -17.59 -18.75
C GLU A 2 -16.89 -18.12 -17.63
N CYS A 3 -15.58 -17.95 -17.81
CA CYS A 3 -14.60 -18.53 -16.90
C CYS A 3 -14.66 -17.73 -15.59
N ALA A 4 -15.20 -18.32 -14.52
CA ALA A 4 -15.31 -17.73 -13.18
C ALA A 4 -13.96 -17.36 -12.50
N MET A 5 -12.87 -17.35 -13.29
CA MET A 5 -11.49 -17.13 -12.89
C MET A 5 -10.85 -15.93 -13.61
N GLN A 6 -11.61 -15.13 -14.37
CA GLN A 6 -11.09 -13.93 -14.99
C GLN A 6 -10.89 -12.82 -13.95
N THR A 7 -9.76 -12.86 -13.24
CA THR A 7 -9.31 -11.75 -12.40
C THR A 7 -8.41 -10.86 -13.25
N SER A 8 -8.99 -10.06 -14.14
CA SER A 8 -8.26 -8.94 -14.72
C SER A 8 -8.05 -7.91 -13.62
N VAL A 9 -6.85 -7.86 -13.06
CA VAL A 9 -6.42 -6.71 -12.26
C VAL A 9 -6.18 -5.61 -13.29
N THR A 10 -7.16 -4.75 -13.52
CA THR A 10 -6.91 -3.47 -14.18
C THR A 10 -5.85 -2.76 -13.36
N GLU A 11 -4.70 -2.46 -13.98
CA GLU A 11 -3.63 -1.67 -13.39
C GLU A 11 -4.25 -0.39 -12.84
N ASN A 12 -4.36 -0.31 -11.51
CA ASN A 12 -4.62 0.95 -10.84
C ASN A 12 -3.28 1.67 -10.79
N ASP A 13 -2.98 2.41 -11.85
CA ASP A 13 -1.90 3.40 -11.80
C ASP A 13 -2.10 4.26 -10.56
N LEU A 14 -1.04 4.38 -9.77
CA LEU A 14 -1.08 5.11 -8.53
C LEU A 14 -1.18 6.61 -8.86
N ASP A 15 -2.36 7.20 -8.69
CA ASP A 15 -2.57 8.62 -8.93
C ASP A 15 -1.92 9.46 -7.82
N LEU A 16 -0.82 10.12 -8.16
CA LEU A 16 -0.08 11.02 -7.27
C LEU A 16 -0.26 12.50 -7.65
N SER A 17 -1.20 12.83 -8.53
CA SER A 17 -1.41 14.20 -9.01
C SER A 17 -1.73 15.19 -7.88
N GLU A 18 -2.49 14.75 -6.86
CA GLU A 18 -2.76 15.55 -5.67
C GLU A 18 -1.48 15.83 -4.86
N LEU A 19 -0.59 14.84 -4.75
CA LEU A 19 0.69 15.00 -4.05
C LEU A 19 1.61 15.96 -4.80
N ASP A 20 1.57 15.93 -6.14
CA ASP A 20 2.28 16.88 -6.99
C ASP A 20 1.74 18.30 -6.86
N ALA A 21 0.42 18.46 -6.77
CA ALA A 21 -0.20 19.76 -6.53
C ALA A 21 0.24 20.34 -5.16
N LEU A 22 0.23 19.52 -4.11
CA LEU A 22 0.68 19.92 -2.77
C LEU A 22 2.16 20.30 -2.74
N LEU A 23 3.02 19.56 -3.44
CA LEU A 23 4.45 19.89 -3.55
C LEU A 23 4.68 21.20 -4.29
N ASN A 24 3.96 21.43 -5.40
CA ASN A 24 4.02 22.68 -6.14
C ASN A 24 3.54 23.88 -5.33
N GLU A 25 2.46 23.71 -4.55
CA GLU A 25 1.98 24.73 -3.62
C GLU A 25 3.06 25.06 -2.57
N ALA A 26 3.61 24.04 -1.92
CA ALA A 26 4.64 24.23 -0.90
C ALA A 26 5.90 24.90 -1.47
N ASN A 27 6.30 24.57 -2.70
CA ASN A 27 7.38 25.25 -3.43
C ASN A 27 7.08 26.72 -3.66
N SER A 28 5.87 27.03 -4.15
CA SER A 28 5.45 28.40 -4.43
C SER A 28 5.39 29.27 -3.18
N GLN A 29 4.87 28.72 -2.07
CA GLN A 29 4.77 29.42 -0.79
C GLN A 29 6.14 29.69 -0.17
N ALA A 30 7.04 28.70 -0.18
CA ALA A 30 8.41 28.90 0.31
C ALA A 30 9.15 29.97 -0.50
N ALA A 31 9.06 29.94 -1.84
CA ALA A 31 9.70 30.93 -2.69
C ALA A 31 9.14 32.35 -2.46
N ASN A 32 7.84 32.48 -2.24
CA ASN A 32 7.22 33.76 -1.92
C ASN A 32 7.73 34.32 -0.58
N ILE A 33 7.81 33.48 0.45
CA ILE A 33 8.31 33.86 1.78
C ILE A 33 9.79 34.23 1.71
N GLU A 34 10.61 33.45 0.99
CA GLU A 34 12.03 33.75 0.75
C GLU A 34 12.20 35.12 0.08
N ALA A 35 11.38 35.44 -0.92
CA ALA A 35 11.38 36.75 -1.58
C ALA A 35 10.99 37.89 -0.63
N GLN A 36 9.98 37.70 0.22
CA GLN A 36 9.59 38.69 1.24
C GLN A 36 10.71 38.94 2.26
N ILE A 37 11.36 37.87 2.74
CA ILE A 37 12.50 37.98 3.65
C ILE A 37 13.62 38.79 2.97
N GLY A 38 13.98 38.45 1.73
CA GLY A 38 15.02 39.16 0.99
C GLY A 38 14.71 40.64 0.76
N ALA A 39 13.44 40.99 0.49
CA ALA A 39 13.02 42.38 0.37
C ALA A 39 13.19 43.17 1.68
N LEU A 40 12.77 42.59 2.81
CA LEU A 40 12.90 43.21 4.14
C LEU A 40 14.36 43.30 4.59
N GLU A 41 15.20 42.30 4.27
CA GLU A 41 16.63 42.33 4.55
C GLU A 41 17.34 43.44 3.76
N ASN A 42 16.96 43.63 2.48
CA ASN A 42 17.45 44.75 1.67
C ASN A 42 16.99 46.10 2.20
N GLU A 43 15.72 46.23 2.61
CA GLU A 43 15.21 47.45 3.24
C GLU A 43 15.96 47.75 4.54
N ASN A 44 16.20 46.74 5.38
CA ASN A 44 16.98 46.87 6.60
C ASN A 44 18.41 47.35 6.33
N ALA A 45 19.06 46.87 5.27
CA ALA A 45 20.38 47.36 4.87
C ALA A 45 20.35 48.85 4.49
N VAL A 46 19.28 49.33 3.84
CA VAL A 46 19.08 50.76 3.53
C VAL A 46 18.80 51.56 4.81
N LEU A 47 17.95 51.05 5.71
CA LEU A 47 17.63 51.69 6.99
C LEU A 47 18.88 51.85 7.86
N LEU A 48 19.76 50.86 7.92
CA LEU A 48 21.04 50.96 8.64
C LEU A 48 21.91 52.12 8.11
N LYS A 49 21.99 52.30 6.79
CA LYS A 49 22.70 53.44 6.19
C LYS A 49 22.06 54.76 6.61
N LYS A 50 20.73 54.88 6.50
CA LYS A 50 19.99 56.09 6.90
C LYS A 50 20.18 56.41 8.38
N ILE A 51 20.14 55.41 9.27
CA ILE A 51 20.36 55.58 10.72
C ILE A 51 21.75 56.16 11.00
N SER A 52 22.77 55.79 10.22
CA SER A 52 24.15 56.26 10.42
C SER A 52 24.39 57.71 10.00
N THR A 53 23.53 58.28 9.14
CA THR A 53 23.73 59.62 8.55
C THR A 53 22.64 60.63 8.93
N ALA A 54 21.53 60.19 9.51
CA ALA A 54 20.37 61.04 9.78
C ALA A 54 20.48 61.82 11.11
N SER A 55 19.61 62.82 11.26
CA SER A 55 19.38 63.52 12.52
C SER A 55 18.92 62.54 13.61
N ILE A 56 19.04 62.92 14.89
CA ILE A 56 18.63 62.06 16.02
C ILE A 56 17.15 61.65 15.91
N GLU A 57 16.29 62.58 15.50
CA GLU A 57 14.85 62.38 15.38
C GLU A 57 14.50 61.43 14.21
N ASP A 58 15.07 61.65 13.03
CA ASP A 58 14.87 60.77 11.88
C ASP A 58 15.46 59.36 12.10
N ALA A 59 16.61 59.28 12.77
CA ALA A 59 17.24 58.03 13.14
C ALA A 59 16.37 57.19 14.09
N ALA A 60 15.58 57.82 14.98
CA ALA A 60 14.64 57.12 15.83
C ALA A 60 13.53 56.43 15.01
N ASN A 61 12.96 57.14 14.03
CA ASN A 61 11.95 56.59 13.13
C ASN A 61 12.49 55.42 12.30
N TYR A 62 13.69 55.55 11.72
CA TYR A 62 14.32 54.46 10.97
C TYR A 62 14.63 53.23 11.83
N ARG A 63 15.03 53.42 13.10
CA ARG A 63 15.23 52.30 14.05
C ARG A 63 13.93 51.56 14.35
N GLN A 64 12.81 52.26 14.48
CA GLN A 64 11.51 51.62 14.68
C GLN A 64 11.13 50.74 13.48
N GLN A 65 11.30 51.26 12.25
CA GLN A 65 11.05 50.48 11.02
C GLN A 65 11.97 49.27 10.92
N TYR A 66 13.27 49.43 11.21
CA TYR A 66 14.23 48.33 11.21
C TYR A 66 13.83 47.22 12.19
N ASN A 67 13.42 47.59 13.40
CA ASN A 67 12.98 46.62 14.41
C ASN A 67 11.67 45.93 14.01
N ALA A 68 10.72 46.66 13.40
CA ALA A 68 9.48 46.08 12.88
C ALA A 68 9.77 45.04 11.77
N ASN A 69 10.67 45.39 10.84
CA ASN A 69 11.12 44.50 9.78
C ASN A 69 11.80 43.26 10.34
N LYS A 70 12.66 43.41 11.36
CA LYS A 70 13.29 42.27 12.04
C LYS A 70 12.26 41.30 12.64
N THR A 71 11.27 41.80 13.36
CA THR A 71 10.18 40.99 13.91
C THR A 71 9.40 40.26 12.81
N ARG A 72 9.11 40.93 11.68
CA ARG A 72 8.43 40.31 10.54
C ARG A 72 9.32 39.25 9.86
N ILE A 73 10.62 39.49 9.70
CA ILE A 73 11.58 38.51 9.18
C ILE A 73 11.60 37.25 10.06
N ASP A 74 11.68 37.40 11.39
CA ASP A 74 11.73 36.26 12.31
C ASP A 74 10.46 35.40 12.20
N ARG A 75 9.29 36.04 12.10
CA ARG A 75 8.02 35.35 11.86
C ARG A 75 8.01 34.63 10.51
N LEU A 76 8.46 35.29 9.43
CA LEU A 76 8.55 34.69 8.10
C LEU A 76 9.52 33.51 8.06
N LYS A 77 10.63 33.55 8.81
CA LYS A 77 11.57 32.42 8.94
C LYS A 77 10.92 31.21 9.60
N GLY A 78 10.05 31.43 10.60
CA GLY A 78 9.22 30.38 11.18
C GLY A 78 8.28 29.74 10.15
N GLU A 79 7.52 30.57 9.42
CA GLU A 79 6.63 30.11 8.35
C GLU A 79 7.39 29.36 7.24
N LEU A 80 8.56 29.86 6.85
CA LEU A 80 9.42 29.20 5.86
C LEU A 80 9.84 27.81 6.32
N ALA A 81 10.22 27.64 7.59
CA ALA A 81 10.60 26.35 8.13
C ALA A 81 9.45 25.33 8.07
N GLU A 82 8.22 25.77 8.35
CA GLU A 82 7.02 24.92 8.20
C GLU A 82 6.80 24.48 6.76
N TRP A 83 6.93 25.41 5.80
CA TRP A 83 6.79 25.07 4.38
C TRP A 83 7.92 24.17 3.86
N LYS A 84 9.16 24.38 4.30
CA LYS A 84 10.29 23.47 3.98
C LYS A 84 10.06 22.08 4.55
N LYS A 85 9.49 21.96 5.75
CA LYS A 85 9.10 20.66 6.31
C LYS A 85 8.05 19.97 5.46
N LYS A 86 6.99 20.69 5.06
CA LYS A 86 5.96 20.17 4.15
C LYS A 86 6.57 19.68 2.82
N GLN A 87 7.47 20.46 2.22
CA GLN A 87 8.18 20.03 1.00
C GLN A 87 8.91 18.70 1.20
N SER A 88 9.67 18.56 2.30
CA SER A 88 10.38 17.32 2.62
C SER A 88 9.42 16.15 2.82
N ASP A 89 8.34 16.34 3.57
CA ASP A 89 7.34 15.30 3.85
C ASP A 89 6.66 14.83 2.54
N TYR A 90 6.35 15.77 1.64
CA TYR A 90 5.69 15.46 0.36
C TYR A 90 6.63 14.77 -0.61
N ALA A 91 7.88 15.22 -0.71
CA ALA A 91 8.91 14.58 -1.53
C ALA A 91 9.21 13.15 -1.05
N GLN A 92 9.28 12.95 0.27
CA GLN A 92 9.46 11.62 0.85
C GLN A 92 8.26 10.72 0.54
N ALA A 93 7.02 11.21 0.71
CA ALA A 93 5.82 10.45 0.37
C ALA A 93 5.80 10.04 -1.11
N LYS A 94 6.32 10.88 -2.01
CA LYS A 94 6.43 10.57 -3.44
C LYS A 94 7.49 9.51 -3.72
N SER A 95 8.63 9.58 -3.04
CA SER A 95 9.67 8.53 -3.12
C SER A 95 9.15 7.19 -2.61
N ASP A 96 8.54 7.19 -1.42
CA ASP A 96 7.92 6.00 -0.82
C ASP A 96 6.91 5.34 -1.77
N ALA A 97 6.14 6.14 -2.50
CA ALA A 97 5.15 5.66 -3.45
C ALA A 97 5.80 5.03 -4.71
N ALA A 98 6.87 5.65 -5.23
CA ALA A 98 7.59 5.16 -6.40
C ALA A 98 8.34 3.84 -6.13
N ASP A 99 9.02 3.75 -4.99
CA ASP A 99 9.82 2.57 -4.62
C ASP A 99 8.96 1.31 -4.49
N ASP A 100 7.73 1.43 -3.98
CA ASP A 100 6.81 0.30 -3.79
C ASP A 100 6.11 -0.14 -5.08
N ASN A 101 5.89 0.77 -6.03
CA ASN A 101 5.36 0.41 -7.35
C ASN A 101 6.41 -0.33 -8.20
N SER A 102 7.70 -0.18 -7.89
CA SER A 102 8.79 -0.87 -8.58
C SER A 102 8.86 -2.38 -8.29
N VAL A 103 8.25 -2.85 -7.20
CA VAL A 103 8.13 -4.28 -6.92
C VAL A 103 7.07 -4.87 -7.84
N ALA A 104 7.49 -5.58 -8.88
CA ALA A 104 6.60 -6.40 -9.70
C ALA A 104 5.93 -7.45 -8.80
N THR A 105 4.74 -7.14 -8.27
CA THR A 105 3.88 -8.14 -7.61
C THR A 105 3.03 -8.92 -8.61
N ASP A 106 3.31 -8.73 -9.91
CA ASP A 106 2.71 -9.50 -10.99
C ASP A 106 3.44 -10.83 -11.25
N ASP A 107 4.09 -11.37 -10.23
CA ASP A 107 4.41 -12.79 -10.19
C ASP A 107 3.09 -13.56 -10.13
N TYR A 108 2.51 -13.78 -11.32
CA TYR A 108 1.69 -14.85 -11.91
C TYR A 108 1.02 -15.95 -11.05
N TYR A 109 1.20 -16.02 -9.74
CA TYR A 109 0.67 -17.03 -8.85
C TYR A 109 -0.79 -16.73 -8.43
N ARG A 110 -1.67 -16.62 -9.42
CA ARG A 110 -3.13 -16.58 -9.21
C ARG A 110 -3.63 -18.00 -8.90
N ILE A 111 -4.81 -18.12 -8.28
CA ILE A 111 -5.44 -19.41 -7.95
C ILE A 111 -5.45 -20.41 -9.14
N PRO A 112 -5.74 -20.00 -10.39
CA PRO A 112 -5.72 -20.93 -11.53
C PRO A 112 -4.33 -21.53 -11.81
N ALA A 113 -3.25 -20.76 -11.67
CA ALA A 113 -1.89 -21.25 -11.86
C ALA A 113 -1.53 -22.28 -10.78
N ILE A 114 -1.81 -21.97 -9.51
CA ILE A 114 -1.64 -22.89 -8.37
C ILE A 114 -2.38 -24.21 -8.64
N MET A 115 -3.60 -24.14 -9.16
CA MET A 115 -4.38 -25.33 -9.47
C MET A 115 -3.79 -26.15 -10.63
N GLN A 116 -3.26 -25.51 -11.66
CA GLN A 116 -2.58 -26.24 -12.74
C GLN A 116 -1.31 -26.93 -12.21
N ASP A 117 -0.56 -26.27 -11.34
CA ASP A 117 0.61 -26.86 -10.69
C ASP A 117 0.21 -28.07 -9.84
N CYS A 118 -0.84 -27.94 -9.00
CA CYS A 118 -1.37 -29.06 -8.22
C CYS A 118 -1.86 -30.21 -9.12
N LYS A 119 -2.51 -29.88 -10.24
CA LYS A 119 -2.96 -30.87 -11.22
C LYS A 119 -1.80 -31.66 -11.80
N ALA A 120 -0.75 -30.97 -12.22
CA ALA A 120 0.44 -31.58 -12.81
C ALA A 120 1.25 -32.39 -11.77
N ALA A 121 1.45 -31.83 -10.57
CA ALA A 121 2.29 -32.43 -9.52
C ALA A 121 1.64 -33.67 -8.88
N TYR A 122 0.32 -33.65 -8.65
CA TYR A 122 -0.39 -34.72 -7.96
C TYR A 122 -1.30 -35.54 -8.88
N GLY A 123 -1.29 -35.29 -10.20
CA GLY A 123 -2.12 -36.01 -11.16
C GLY A 123 -3.62 -35.82 -10.92
N LEU A 124 -4.03 -34.66 -10.40
CA LEU A 124 -5.43 -34.43 -10.02
C LEU A 124 -6.35 -34.40 -11.23
N THR A 125 -7.57 -34.90 -11.05
CA THR A 125 -8.67 -34.69 -12.01
C THR A 125 -9.79 -33.92 -11.31
N TRP A 126 -9.97 -32.65 -11.69
CA TRP A 126 -11.00 -31.77 -11.14
C TRP A 126 -12.41 -32.28 -11.46
N GLN A 127 -13.28 -32.35 -10.45
CA GLN A 127 -14.61 -32.95 -10.59
C GLN A 127 -15.73 -31.94 -10.94
N ASP A 128 -15.57 -30.70 -10.51
CA ASP A 128 -16.56 -29.63 -10.69
C ASP A 128 -15.87 -28.32 -11.08
N GLY A 129 -16.61 -27.20 -11.12
CA GLY A 129 -16.07 -25.86 -11.37
C GLY A 129 -15.52 -25.15 -10.13
N GLY A 130 -15.61 -25.78 -8.95
CA GLY A 130 -15.39 -25.15 -7.64
C GLY A 130 -16.43 -24.09 -7.29
N ALA A 131 -16.32 -23.55 -6.08
CA ALA A 131 -17.16 -22.47 -5.58
C ALA A 131 -16.41 -21.57 -4.61
N TRP A 132 -16.83 -20.31 -4.53
CA TRP A 132 -16.37 -19.38 -3.52
C TRP A 132 -17.19 -19.53 -2.23
N ASN A 133 -16.50 -19.54 -1.09
CA ASN A 133 -17.07 -19.39 0.24
C ASN A 133 -16.29 -18.30 0.98
N GLY A 134 -16.88 -17.11 1.05
CA GLY A 134 -16.18 -15.90 1.50
C GLY A 134 -14.93 -15.66 0.65
N TYR A 135 -13.79 -15.49 1.30
CA TYR A 135 -12.48 -15.29 0.64
C TYR A 135 -11.77 -16.58 0.25
N SER A 136 -12.44 -17.74 0.35
CA SER A 136 -11.85 -19.03 0.01
C SER A 136 -12.50 -19.63 -1.22
N TYR A 137 -11.70 -19.96 -2.23
CA TYR A 137 -12.11 -20.79 -3.34
C TYR A 137 -11.89 -22.26 -2.99
N VAL A 138 -12.91 -23.09 -3.17
CA VAL A 138 -12.88 -24.52 -2.87
C VAL A 138 -13.25 -25.30 -4.11
N ARG A 139 -12.49 -26.36 -4.42
CA ARG A 139 -12.77 -27.23 -5.56
C ARG A 139 -12.40 -28.67 -5.26
N LYS A 140 -13.21 -29.60 -5.76
CA LYS A 140 -13.00 -31.04 -5.57
C LYS A 140 -12.23 -31.67 -6.74
N ALA A 141 -11.41 -32.65 -6.43
CA ALA A 141 -10.67 -33.46 -7.38
C ALA A 141 -10.64 -34.94 -6.96
N THR A 142 -10.32 -35.81 -7.91
CA THR A 142 -9.82 -37.17 -7.66
C THR A 142 -8.30 -37.21 -7.89
N MET A 143 -7.65 -38.23 -7.34
CA MET A 143 -6.25 -38.54 -7.58
C MET A 143 -6.12 -40.03 -7.92
N PRO A 144 -5.18 -40.45 -8.80
CA PRO A 144 -4.95 -41.85 -9.09
C PRO A 144 -4.62 -42.66 -7.82
N ASN A 145 -5.07 -43.92 -7.78
CA ASN A 145 -4.76 -44.90 -6.72
C ASN A 145 -5.29 -44.55 -5.31
N ILE A 146 -6.22 -43.59 -5.23
CA ILE A 146 -6.76 -43.03 -4.00
C ILE A 146 -8.30 -43.09 -4.10
N ASN A 147 -8.94 -43.92 -3.27
CA ASN A 147 -10.40 -43.98 -3.20
C ASN A 147 -10.93 -42.94 -2.20
N GLY A 148 -10.74 -41.66 -2.54
CA GLY A 148 -11.10 -40.52 -1.70
C GLY A 148 -11.27 -39.25 -2.52
N ILE A 149 -12.01 -38.28 -1.96
CA ILE A 149 -12.18 -36.96 -2.58
C ILE A 149 -11.08 -36.04 -2.07
N ILE A 150 -10.35 -35.44 -3.01
CA ILE A 150 -9.39 -34.38 -2.72
C ILE A 150 -10.13 -33.05 -2.74
N THR A 151 -9.93 -32.23 -1.72
CA THR A 151 -10.44 -30.86 -1.64
C THR A 151 -9.27 -29.89 -1.75
N PHE A 152 -9.23 -29.11 -2.82
CA PHE A 152 -8.38 -27.94 -2.94
C PHE A 152 -9.09 -26.74 -2.30
N ARG A 153 -8.39 -26.02 -1.43
CA ARG A 153 -8.86 -24.74 -0.87
C ARG A 153 -7.76 -23.69 -1.04
N ALA A 154 -8.12 -22.55 -1.61
CA ALA A 154 -7.25 -21.37 -1.68
C ALA A 154 -7.93 -20.18 -1.02
N THR A 155 -7.33 -19.64 0.03
CA THR A 155 -7.83 -18.50 0.80
C THR A 155 -7.02 -17.25 0.45
N VAL A 156 -7.75 -16.22 0.02
CA VAL A 156 -7.22 -14.89 -0.28
C VAL A 156 -7.23 -14.05 1.00
N SER A 157 -6.13 -13.36 1.31
CA SER A 157 -6.09 -12.43 2.44
C SER A 157 -5.19 -11.23 2.15
N ILE A 158 -5.39 -10.15 2.92
CA ILE A 158 -4.53 -8.97 2.84
C ILE A 158 -3.20 -9.29 3.54
N ALA A 159 -2.12 -9.35 2.77
CA ALA A 159 -0.75 -9.47 3.29
C ALA A 159 -0.25 -8.13 3.82
N ARG A 160 -0.58 -7.04 3.11
CA ARG A 160 -0.22 -5.67 3.49
C ARG A 160 -1.37 -4.72 3.18
N LYS A 161 -1.78 -3.94 4.19
CA LYS A 161 -2.78 -2.88 4.02
C LYS A 161 -2.24 -1.76 3.12
N PRO A 162 -3.13 -1.02 2.44
CA PRO A 162 -2.71 0.20 1.74
C PRO A 162 -2.20 1.24 2.74
N LYS A 163 -1.25 2.07 2.30
CA LYS A 163 -0.74 3.22 3.07
C LYS A 163 -1.30 4.50 2.45
N TYR A 164 -1.67 5.44 3.31
CA TYR A 164 -2.14 6.76 2.91
C TYR A 164 -1.25 7.84 3.52
N PHE A 165 -1.07 8.92 2.79
CA PHE A 165 -0.43 10.15 3.25
C PHE A 165 -1.36 11.32 2.92
N LEU A 166 -1.81 12.03 3.95
CA LEU A 166 -2.82 13.11 3.83
C LEU A 166 -4.11 12.68 3.09
N GLY A 167 -4.54 11.43 3.26
CA GLY A 167 -5.72 10.89 2.55
C GLY A 167 -5.44 10.42 1.12
N ILE A 168 -4.25 10.71 0.58
CA ILE A 168 -3.79 10.25 -0.73
C ILE A 168 -3.20 8.85 -0.57
N LYS A 169 -3.66 7.89 -1.37
CA LYS A 169 -3.15 6.52 -1.34
C LYS A 169 -1.75 6.49 -1.95
N ILE A 170 -0.74 6.16 -1.15
CA ILE A 170 0.66 6.08 -1.59
C ILE A 170 1.18 4.65 -1.74
N HIS A 171 0.55 3.66 -1.09
CA HIS A 171 0.86 2.24 -1.31
C HIS A 171 -0.38 1.43 -1.66
N ARG A 172 -0.23 0.48 -2.58
CA ARG A 172 -1.28 -0.49 -2.89
C ARG A 172 -1.41 -1.56 -1.81
N THR A 173 -2.61 -2.12 -1.70
CA THR A 173 -2.86 -3.33 -0.93
C THR A 173 -2.13 -4.50 -1.57
N ILE A 174 -1.37 -5.27 -0.79
CA ILE A 174 -0.80 -6.53 -1.25
C ILE A 174 -1.67 -7.67 -0.72
N ILE A 175 -2.06 -8.55 -1.63
CA ILE A 175 -2.88 -9.73 -1.36
C ILE A 175 -1.97 -10.96 -1.40
N GLN A 176 -2.20 -11.90 -0.49
CA GLN A 176 -1.59 -13.22 -0.50
C GLN A 176 -2.64 -14.31 -0.71
N ILE A 177 -2.23 -15.42 -1.30
CA ILE A 177 -3.02 -16.64 -1.43
C ILE A 177 -2.34 -17.72 -0.60
N LYS A 178 -3.06 -18.25 0.40
CA LYS A 178 -2.68 -19.48 1.10
C LYS A 178 -3.53 -20.62 0.55
N TRP A 179 -2.92 -21.73 0.17
CA TRP A 179 -3.67 -22.88 -0.33
C TRP A 179 -3.33 -24.16 0.43
N GLU A 180 -4.27 -25.11 0.39
CA GLU A 180 -4.16 -26.44 0.97
C GLU A 180 -4.86 -27.48 0.07
N LEU A 181 -4.38 -28.72 0.12
CA LEU A 181 -5.03 -29.91 -0.42
C LEU A 181 -5.31 -30.85 0.73
N THR A 182 -6.57 -31.23 0.92
CA THR A 182 -7.00 -32.20 1.94
C THR A 182 -7.67 -33.39 1.27
N SER A 183 -7.63 -34.55 1.92
CA SER A 183 -8.23 -35.78 1.44
C SER A 183 -8.99 -36.45 2.58
N GLU A 184 -10.23 -36.86 2.33
CA GLU A 184 -10.98 -37.69 3.27
C GLU A 184 -11.08 -39.11 2.71
N TYR A 185 -10.61 -40.08 3.50
CA TYR A 185 -10.71 -41.51 3.20
C TYR A 185 -11.53 -42.20 4.28
N THR A 186 -12.50 -42.99 3.85
CA THR A 186 -13.18 -43.95 4.70
C THR A 186 -12.68 -45.33 4.34
N ASP A 187 -11.96 -45.96 5.27
CA ASP A 187 -11.43 -47.30 5.09
C ASP A 187 -12.28 -48.27 5.92
N THR A 188 -13.18 -48.99 5.25
CA THR A 188 -13.98 -50.05 5.87
C THR A 188 -13.26 -51.38 5.70
N HIS A 189 -12.60 -51.84 6.74
CA HIS A 189 -12.10 -53.22 6.81
C HIS A 189 -13.19 -54.13 7.39
N VAL A 190 -13.52 -55.22 6.68
CA VAL A 190 -14.30 -56.32 7.24
C VAL A 190 -13.36 -57.10 8.18
N ALA A 191 -13.51 -56.90 9.49
CA ALA A 191 -12.87 -57.74 10.49
C ALA A 191 -13.73 -59.01 10.68
N ASP A 192 -13.29 -60.09 10.04
CA ASP A 192 -13.82 -61.46 10.12
C ASP A 192 -15.28 -61.70 9.73
N VAL A 193 -15.47 -62.66 8.81
CA VAL A 193 -16.76 -63.34 8.66
C VAL A 193 -16.90 -64.27 9.86
N LEU A 194 -17.65 -63.86 10.87
CA LEU A 194 -18.14 -64.75 11.92
C LEU A 194 -18.98 -65.86 11.24
N THR A 195 -18.34 -66.99 10.97
CA THR A 195 -19.02 -68.23 10.60
C THR A 195 -19.61 -68.78 11.90
N LEU A 196 -20.91 -68.56 12.11
CA LEU A 196 -21.66 -69.20 13.19
C LEU A 196 -21.77 -70.69 12.86
N ASP A 197 -21.07 -71.53 13.62
CA ASP A 197 -21.20 -72.98 13.53
C ASP A 197 -22.60 -73.39 14.00
N SER A 198 -23.40 -73.96 13.09
CA SER A 198 -24.69 -74.56 13.38
C SER A 198 -24.51 -75.99 13.90
N GLY A 199 -23.92 -76.13 15.09
CA GLY A 199 -23.69 -77.40 15.77
C GLY A 199 -24.87 -77.84 16.64
N THR A 200 -25.86 -78.46 15.98
CA THR A 200 -26.74 -79.55 16.44
C THR A 200 -27.16 -79.66 17.92
N PHE A 201 -28.47 -79.48 18.13
CA PHE A 201 -29.23 -80.10 19.22
C PHE A 201 -29.05 -81.62 19.23
N GLY A 202 -28.72 -82.17 20.40
CA GLY A 202 -28.76 -83.60 20.74
C GLY A 202 -29.15 -83.76 22.19
#